data_AF-A0A2D5TH23-F1
#
_entry.id   AF-A0A2D5TH23-F1
#
_cell.length_a   1.000
_cell.length_b   1.000
_cell.length_c   1.000
_cell.angle_alpha   90.00
_cell.angle_beta   90.00
_cell.angle_gamma   90.00
#
_symmetry.space_group_name_H-M   'P 1'
#
loop_
_entity.id
_entity.type
_entity.pdbx_description
1 polymer ?
#
loop_
_entity_poly.entity_id
_entity_poly.type
_entity_poly.pdbx_seq_one_letter_code
_entity_poly.pdbx_strand_id
1 'polypeptide(L)'
;EGGFFAILPDQYVQFAKEIPFMGHDTQTTTSPAELALKYKIPLVPAFGLRDKNAKDIHITFEAPIPHSDPVTMMTDFNARIAIQINANPGQWYWLHQRWKSLITLYKAD
;
A
#
# COMPACT_ATOMS: atom_id res chain seq x y z
N GLU A 1 9.56 -11.77 21.76
CA GLU A 1 8.51 -11.08 22.54
C GLU A 1 7.34 -10.76 21.62
N GLY A 2 6.12 -10.71 22.15
CA GLY A 2 4.95 -10.33 21.36
C GLY A 2 4.95 -8.84 21.02
N GLY A 3 4.16 -8.43 20.03
CA GLY A 3 4.02 -7.03 19.63
C GLY A 3 3.55 -6.87 18.19
N PHE A 4 3.50 -5.63 17.73
CA PHE A 4 3.24 -5.29 16.33
C PHE A 4 4.28 -4.29 15.84
N PHE A 5 4.54 -4.30 14.54
CA PHE A 5 5.25 -3.22 13.85
C PHE A 5 4.38 -2.79 12.67
N ALA A 6 4.45 -1.51 12.32
CA ALA A 6 3.72 -0.95 11.20
C ALA A 6 4.69 -0.57 10.08
N ILE A 7 4.30 -0.82 8.83
CA ILE A 7 5.00 -0.37 7.63
C ILE A 7 4.00 0.41 6.79
N LEU A 8 4.47 1.47 6.12
CA LEU A 8 3.75 2.23 5.10
C LEU A 8 4.33 1.84 3.72
N PRO A 9 3.77 0.85 3.01
CA PRO A 9 4.36 0.30 1.78
C PRO A 9 3.77 0.91 0.50
N ASP A 10 3.04 2.03 0.60
CA ASP A 10 2.28 2.66 -0.50
C ASP A 10 3.09 3.71 -1.29
N GLN A 11 4.42 3.76 -1.09
CA GLN A 11 5.34 4.61 -1.85
C GLN A 11 6.13 3.82 -2.90
N TYR A 12 6.64 4.55 -3.90
CA TYR A 12 7.58 3.99 -4.87
C TYR A 12 8.89 3.56 -4.18
N VAL A 13 9.33 2.33 -4.46
CA VAL A 13 10.62 1.82 -4.00
C VAL A 13 11.44 1.40 -5.21
N GLN A 14 12.62 2.01 -5.36
CA GLN A 14 13.52 1.70 -6.48
C GLN A 14 13.93 0.22 -6.44
N PHE A 15 13.94 -0.41 -7.62
CA PHE A 15 14.27 -1.84 -7.79
C PHE A 15 13.30 -2.83 -7.14
N ALA A 16 12.15 -2.37 -6.63
CA ALA A 16 11.10 -3.27 -6.17
C ALA A 16 10.32 -3.90 -7.35
N LYS A 17 9.49 -4.91 -7.04
CA LYS A 17 8.66 -5.59 -8.02
C LYS A 17 7.59 -4.66 -8.57
N GLU A 18 7.29 -4.78 -9.86
CA GLU A 18 6.12 -4.13 -10.45
C GLU A 18 4.86 -4.84 -9.97
N ILE A 19 3.99 -4.08 -9.32
CA ILE A 19 2.71 -4.57 -8.79
C ILE A 19 1.64 -3.57 -9.22
N PRO A 20 0.49 -4.04 -9.73
CA PRO A 20 -0.60 -3.15 -10.13
C PRO A 20 -1.06 -2.27 -8.96
N PHE A 21 -1.30 -1.00 -9.24
CA PHE A 21 -1.87 -0.03 -8.31
C PHE A 21 -2.68 1.03 -9.06
N MET A 22 -3.99 1.08 -8.78
CA MET A 22 -4.94 2.02 -9.41
C MET A 22 -4.88 2.06 -10.95
N GLY A 23 -4.81 0.89 -11.59
CA GLY A 23 -4.85 0.77 -13.06
C GLY A 23 -3.50 0.89 -13.77
N HIS A 24 -2.41 1.10 -13.04
CA HIS A 24 -1.05 1.17 -13.60
C HIS A 24 -0.07 0.34 -12.78
N ASP A 25 0.93 -0.22 -13.44
CA ASP A 25 2.03 -0.90 -12.74
C ASP A 25 2.96 0.12 -12.06
N THR A 26 3.35 -0.19 -10.83
CA THR A 26 4.34 0.59 -10.10
C THR A 26 5.20 -0.30 -9.21
N GLN A 27 6.44 0.13 -8.98
CA GLN A 27 7.35 -0.59 -8.10
C GLN A 27 6.88 -0.49 -6.65
N THR A 28 6.50 -1.64 -6.09
CA THR A 28 5.94 -1.79 -4.75
C THR A 28 6.79 -2.78 -3.97
N THR A 29 7.14 -2.43 -2.74
CA THR A 29 7.91 -3.32 -1.88
C THR A 29 7.10 -4.55 -1.48
N THR A 30 7.73 -5.72 -1.50
CA THR A 30 7.21 -6.99 -1.00
C THR A 30 7.56 -7.25 0.47
N SER A 31 8.36 -6.38 1.10
CA SER A 31 8.88 -6.59 2.44
C SER A 31 7.83 -6.85 3.52
N PRO A 32 6.64 -6.21 3.55
CA PRO A 32 5.61 -6.54 4.54
C PRO A 32 5.16 -8.00 4.44
N ALA A 33 4.91 -8.49 3.24
CA ALA A 33 4.51 -9.87 3.00
C ALA A 33 5.66 -10.86 3.27
N GLU A 34 6.89 -10.52 2.87
CA GLU A 34 8.07 -11.34 3.16
C GLU A 34 8.31 -11.50 4.66
N LEU A 35 8.16 -10.42 5.44
CA LEU A 35 8.29 -10.46 6.89
C LEU A 35 7.14 -11.29 7.51
N ALA A 36 5.91 -11.11 7.03
CA ALA A 36 4.75 -11.88 7.48
C ALA A 36 4.96 -13.39 7.27
N LEU A 37 5.43 -13.80 6.09
CA LEU A 37 5.72 -15.19 5.77
C LEU A 37 6.92 -15.74 6.57
N LYS A 38 8.02 -14.98 6.66
CA LYS A 38 9.24 -15.37 7.37
C LYS A 38 8.97 -15.66 8.84
N TYR A 39 8.21 -14.78 9.50
CA TYR A 39 7.91 -14.90 10.92
C TYR A 39 6.59 -15.62 11.20
N LYS A 40 5.86 -16.06 10.17
CA LYS A 40 4.54 -16.72 10.27
C LYS A 40 3.55 -15.88 11.08
N ILE A 41 3.50 -14.59 10.80
CA ILE A 41 2.61 -13.62 11.46
C ILE A 41 1.57 -13.08 10.46
N PRO A 42 0.40 -12.62 10.94
CA PRO A 42 -0.61 -12.04 10.06
C PRO A 42 -0.14 -10.71 9.46
N LEU A 43 -0.43 -10.49 8.17
CA LEU A 43 -0.33 -9.18 7.53
C LEU A 43 -1.71 -8.52 7.59
N VAL A 44 -1.87 -7.49 8.42
CA VAL A 44 -3.15 -6.82 8.66
C VAL A 44 -3.12 -5.42 8.05
N PRO A 45 -3.91 -5.15 6.98
CA PRO A 45 -4.09 -3.80 6.47
C PRO A 45 -4.78 -2.92 7.51
N ALA A 46 -4.24 -1.71 7.69
CA ALA A 46 -4.82 -0.69 8.56
C ALA A 46 -4.87 0.65 7.83
N PHE A 47 -6.01 1.33 7.91
CA PHE A 47 -6.24 2.61 7.24
C PHE A 47 -6.76 3.65 8.23
N GLY A 48 -6.13 4.82 8.24
CA GLY A 48 -6.58 5.97 9.01
C GLY A 48 -7.31 6.96 8.10
N LEU A 49 -8.58 7.21 8.37
CA LEU A 49 -9.39 8.20 7.66
C LEU A 49 -9.71 9.38 8.58
N ARG A 50 -9.39 10.60 8.14
CA ARG A 50 -9.76 11.82 8.85
C ARG A 50 -11.25 12.07 8.70
N ASP A 51 -11.93 12.31 9.81
CA ASP A 51 -13.33 12.71 9.81
C ASP A 51 -13.50 14.12 9.22
N LYS A 52 -14.71 14.44 8.76
CA LYS A 52 -15.12 15.75 8.23
C LYS A 52 -14.90 16.88 9.24
N ASN A 53 -14.88 16.58 10.54
CA ASN A 53 -14.60 17.56 11.59
C ASN A 53 -13.11 17.97 11.70
N ALA A 54 -12.24 17.35 10.89
CA ALA A 54 -10.79 17.55 10.81
C ALA A 54 -9.98 17.23 12.08
N LYS A 55 -10.63 16.80 13.16
CA LYS A 55 -10.00 16.50 14.46
C LYS A 55 -9.84 14.99 14.66
N ASP A 56 -10.87 14.23 14.32
CA ASP A 56 -10.91 12.80 14.59
C ASP A 56 -10.31 12.00 13.43
N ILE A 57 -9.66 10.88 13.78
CA ILE A 57 -9.12 9.90 12.83
C ILE A 57 -9.74 8.55 13.18
N HIS A 58 -10.48 8.00 12.22
CA HIS A 58 -11.05 6.66 12.32
C HIS A 58 -10.03 5.66 11.77
N ILE A 59 -9.61 4.72 12.62
CA ILE A 59 -8.66 3.67 12.23
C ILE A 59 -9.44 2.38 12.02
N THR A 60 -9.36 1.85 10.80
CA THR A 60 -9.96 0.57 10.44
C THR A 60 -8.86 -0.46 10.26
N PHE A 61 -8.97 -1.59 10.96
CA PHE A 61 -8.19 -2.79 10.69
C PHE A 61 -9.05 -3.74 9.87
N GLU A 62 -8.54 -4.16 8.73
CA GLU A 62 -9.25 -5.14 7.89
C GLU A 62 -8.88 -6.57 8.29
N ALA A 63 -9.60 -7.54 7.72
CA ALA A 63 -9.21 -8.95 7.83
C ALA A 63 -7.78 -9.15 7.30
N PRO A 64 -6.96 -10.00 7.96
CA PRO A 64 -5.62 -10.31 7.49
C PRO A 64 -5.61 -10.74 6.03
N ILE A 65 -4.59 -10.31 5.29
CA ILE A 65 -4.35 -10.82 3.93
C ILE A 65 -3.95 -12.29 4.05
N PRO A 66 -4.65 -13.23 3.39
CA PRO A 66 -4.27 -14.64 3.40
C PRO A 66 -2.84 -14.85 2.91
N HIS A 67 -2.10 -15.74 3.57
CA HIS A 67 -0.74 -16.06 3.15
C HIS A 67 -0.73 -16.75 1.79
N SER A 68 0.13 -16.27 0.89
CA SER A 68 0.41 -16.82 -0.44
C SER A 68 1.88 -16.54 -0.79
N ASP A 69 2.19 -16.15 -2.03
CA ASP A 69 3.47 -15.49 -2.35
C ASP A 69 3.42 -13.97 -2.04
N PRO A 70 4.58 -13.31 -1.83
CA PRO A 70 4.64 -11.89 -1.50
C PRO A 70 4.00 -10.94 -2.52
N VAL A 71 4.06 -11.27 -3.81
CA VAL A 71 3.52 -10.40 -4.87
C VAL A 71 1.99 -10.44 -4.84
N THR A 72 1.41 -11.64 -4.72
CA THR A 72 -0.06 -11.79 -4.57
C THR A 72 -0.56 -11.09 -3.31
N MET A 73 0.13 -11.25 -2.18
CA MET A 73 -0.27 -10.57 -0.93
C MET A 73 -0.21 -9.04 -1.05
N MET A 74 0.84 -8.49 -1.67
CA MET A 74 0.95 -7.05 -1.85
C MET A 74 0.04 -6.51 -2.97
N THR A 75 -0.36 -7.34 -3.92
CA THR A 75 -1.42 -7.00 -4.89
C THR A 75 -2.76 -6.83 -4.19
N ASP A 76 -3.12 -7.72 -3.26
CA ASP A 76 -4.32 -7.57 -2.42
C ASP A 76 -4.25 -6.28 -1.57
N PHE A 77 -3.11 -6.04 -0.93
CA PHE A 77 -2.89 -4.77 -0.19
C PHE A 77 -3.12 -3.53 -1.07
N ASN A 78 -2.50 -3.49 -2.26
CA ASN A 78 -2.64 -2.40 -3.22
C ASN A 78 -4.10 -2.21 -3.68
N ALA A 79 -4.85 -3.30 -3.87
CA ALA A 79 -6.26 -3.22 -4.22
C ALA A 79 -7.10 -2.62 -3.08
N ARG A 80 -6.84 -3.02 -1.83
CA ARG A 80 -7.56 -2.52 -0.65
C ARG A 80 -7.30 -1.04 -0.40
N ILE A 81 -6.03 -0.60 -0.44
CA ILE A 81 -5.74 0.84 -0.29
C ILE A 81 -6.32 1.65 -1.45
N ALA A 82 -6.35 1.12 -2.68
CA ALA A 82 -6.98 1.79 -3.81
C ALA A 82 -8.49 2.02 -3.60
N ILE A 83 -9.21 1.10 -2.95
CA ILE A 83 -10.61 1.30 -2.56
C ILE A 83 -10.75 2.51 -1.62
N GLN A 84 -9.87 2.60 -0.61
CA GLN A 84 -9.89 3.71 0.34
C GLN A 84 -9.58 5.06 -0.32
N ILE A 85 -8.57 5.08 -1.20
CA ILE A 85 -8.18 6.27 -1.96
C ILE A 85 -9.31 6.69 -2.90
N ASN A 86 -9.93 5.77 -3.64
CA ASN A 86 -11.03 6.08 -4.54
C ASN A 86 -12.25 6.64 -3.80
N ALA A 87 -12.53 6.14 -2.60
CA ALA A 87 -13.61 6.65 -1.76
C ALA A 87 -13.32 8.05 -1.19
N ASN A 88 -12.05 8.35 -0.88
CA ASN A 88 -11.63 9.60 -0.23
C ASN A 88 -10.36 10.18 -0.87
N PRO A 89 -10.39 10.59 -2.15
CA PRO A 89 -9.17 10.91 -2.89
C PRO A 89 -8.40 12.06 -2.27
N GLY A 90 -9.07 13.05 -1.68
CA GLY A 90 -8.41 14.19 -1.03
C GLY A 90 -7.59 13.84 0.23
N GLN A 91 -7.63 12.60 0.72
CA GLN A 91 -6.95 12.20 1.95
C GLN A 91 -5.68 11.35 1.73
N TRP A 92 -5.36 11.01 0.48
CA TRP A 92 -4.09 10.36 0.18
C TRP A 92 -2.99 11.38 -0.11
N TYR A 93 -1.75 11.05 0.24
CA TYR A 93 -0.62 11.97 0.12
C TYR A 93 -0.05 11.95 -1.32
N TRP A 94 -0.77 12.57 -2.26
CA TRP A 94 -0.47 12.62 -3.71
C TRP A 94 0.89 13.24 -4.09
N LEU A 95 1.62 13.84 -3.14
CA LEU A 95 2.90 14.49 -3.41
C LEU A 95 4.01 13.50 -3.76
N HIS A 96 3.85 12.21 -3.41
CA HIS A 96 4.80 11.19 -3.84
C HIS A 96 4.56 10.83 -5.31
N GLN A 97 5.63 10.90 -6.12
CA GLN A 97 5.63 10.40 -7.51
C GLN A 97 5.50 8.86 -7.51
N ARG A 98 4.29 8.34 -7.32
CA ARG A 98 4.03 6.92 -7.17
C ARG A 98 4.32 6.15 -8.46
N TRP A 99 4.05 6.72 -9.62
CA TRP A 99 4.25 6.09 -10.93
C TRP A 99 5.40 6.75 -11.70
N LYS A 100 6.66 6.44 -11.32
CA LYS A 100 7.84 7.04 -11.98
C LYS A 100 8.02 6.60 -13.44
N SER A 101 7.61 5.38 -13.80
CA SER A 101 7.67 4.87 -15.18
C SER A 101 6.85 5.72 -16.15
N LEU A 102 5.67 6.18 -15.73
CA LEU A 102 4.80 7.05 -16.55
C LEU A 102 5.43 8.44 -16.78
N ILE A 103 6.19 8.96 -15.83
CA ILE A 103 6.85 10.28 -15.96
C ILE A 103 7.97 10.23 -17.02
N THR A 104 8.70 9.12 -17.10
CA THR A 104 9.78 8.97 -18.08
C THR A 104 9.27 8.98 -19.52
N LEU A 105 8.08 8.42 -19.77
CA LEU A 105 7.45 8.43 -21.10
C LEU A 105 7.14 9.84 -21.60
N TYR A 106 6.78 10.77 -20.70
CA TYR A 106 6.45 12.16 -21.06
C TYR A 106 7.66 13.08 -21.25
N LYS A 107 8.86 12.65 -20.85
CA LYS A 107 10.10 13.45 -20.99
C LYS A 107 10.96 13.04 -22.18
N ALA A 108 10.55 12.01 -22.91
CA ALA A 108 11.25 11.52 -24.10
C ALA A 108 10.86 12.27 -25.39
N ASP A 109 9.95 13.25 -25.27
CA ASP A 109 9.55 14.22 -26.29
C ASP A 109 10.11 15.62 -25.96
#